data_AF-A0AA44A5U3-F1
#
_entry.id   AF-A0AA44A5U3-F1
#
_cell.length_a   1.000
_cell.length_b   1.000
_cell.length_c   1.000
_cell.angle_alpha   90.00
_cell.angle_beta   90.00
_cell.angle_gamma   90.00
#
_symmetry.space_group_name_H-M   'P 1'
#
loop_
_entity.id
_entity.type
_entity.pdbx_description
1 polymer ?
#
loop_
_entity_poly.entity_id
_entity_poly.type
_entity_poly.pdbx_seq_one_letter_code
_entity_poly.pdbx_strand_id
1 'polypeptide(L)'
;GLKLNIFDIIGQGSRLLAIDVGVVIFSIVMMLFVNKLLHGDKNIALLLGVGTGVCGAAAIAAVAPIFKSREKDTAISIGIIALIGTIFSLIYTAIYAIFSMTTNVYGAWSGVSLHEIAHVVLAGGFGGSDALKIALLGKLGRVFLLIPLTIVLILIMRFRSSESSSKGR
;
A
#
# COMPACT_ATOMS: atom_id res chain seq x y z
N GLY A 1 -16.15 -17.35 -5.90
CA GLY A 1 -15.26 -16.22 -5.56
C GLY A 1 -14.14 -16.05 -6.57
N LEU A 2 -13.19 -16.99 -6.62
CA LEU A 2 -11.93 -16.86 -7.38
C LEU A 2 -12.03 -16.94 -8.92
N LYS A 3 -13.12 -17.52 -9.47
CA LYS A 3 -13.27 -17.74 -10.92
C LYS A 3 -13.66 -16.50 -11.74
N LEU A 4 -14.28 -15.48 -11.13
CA LEU A 4 -14.81 -14.34 -11.87
C LEU A 4 -13.78 -13.25 -12.17
N ASN A 5 -12.67 -13.18 -11.42
CA ASN A 5 -11.74 -12.06 -11.56
C ASN A 5 -10.49 -12.37 -12.39
N ILE A 6 -10.08 -13.62 -12.63
CA ILE A 6 -8.85 -13.87 -13.41
C ILE A 6 -9.00 -13.38 -14.86
N PHE A 7 -10.18 -13.57 -15.46
CA PHE A 7 -10.48 -13.13 -16.83
C PHE A 7 -10.70 -11.60 -16.89
N ASP A 8 -11.34 -11.00 -15.89
CA ASP A 8 -11.48 -9.54 -15.79
C ASP A 8 -10.16 -8.84 -15.45
N ILE A 9 -9.30 -9.44 -14.63
CA ILE A 9 -7.95 -8.95 -14.32
C ILE A 9 -7.05 -9.01 -15.55
N ILE A 10 -7.17 -10.05 -16.38
CA ILE A 10 -6.38 -10.13 -17.62
C ILE A 10 -6.94 -9.14 -18.67
N GLY A 11 -8.26 -8.96 -18.75
CA GLY A 11 -8.91 -8.03 -19.69
C GLY A 11 -8.82 -6.56 -19.31
N GLN A 12 -8.89 -6.22 -18.01
CA GLN A 12 -8.85 -4.86 -17.47
C GLN A 12 -7.55 -4.54 -16.73
N GLY A 13 -6.61 -5.48 -16.69
CA GLY A 13 -5.35 -5.37 -15.94
C GLY A 13 -4.55 -4.14 -16.31
N SER A 14 -4.52 -3.76 -17.59
CA SER A 14 -3.85 -2.54 -18.05
C SER A 14 -4.49 -1.26 -17.49
N ARG A 15 -5.83 -1.22 -17.37
CA ARG A 15 -6.57 -0.07 -16.84
C ARG A 15 -6.42 0.03 -15.32
N LEU A 16 -6.49 -1.10 -14.63
CA LEU A 16 -6.26 -1.18 -13.18
C LEU A 16 -4.81 -0.81 -12.83
N LEU A 17 -3.85 -1.30 -13.62
CA LEU A 17 -2.43 -0.94 -13.49
C LEU A 17 -2.21 0.57 -13.66
N ALA A 18 -2.85 1.19 -14.65
CA ALA A 18 -2.75 2.64 -14.86
C ALA A 18 -3.32 3.44 -13.67
N ILE A 19 -4.44 2.99 -13.09
CA ILE A 19 -5.02 3.59 -11.89
C ILE A 19 -4.06 3.44 -10.70
N ASP A 20 -3.50 2.25 -10.50
CA ASP A 20 -2.57 1.98 -9.40
C ASP A 20 -1.28 2.81 -9.53
N VAL A 21 -0.72 2.94 -10.74
CA VAL A 21 0.40 3.89 -11.02
C VAL A 21 0.01 5.30 -10.60
N GLY A 22 -1.18 5.76 -10.99
CA GLY A 22 -1.69 7.08 -10.63
C GLY A 22 -1.80 7.26 -9.12
N VAL A 23 -2.32 6.26 -8.40
CA VAL A 23 -2.43 6.27 -6.94
C VAL A 23 -1.07 6.33 -6.27
N VAL A 24 -0.09 5.55 -6.75
CA VAL A 24 1.28 5.56 -6.21
C VAL A 24 1.94 6.92 -6.41
N ILE A 25 1.85 7.49 -7.62
CA ILE A 25 2.40 8.82 -7.91
C ILE A 25 1.72 9.87 -7.03
N PHE A 26 0.39 9.83 -6.94
CA PHE A 26 -0.38 10.73 -6.10
C PHE A 26 0.03 10.63 -4.63
N SER A 27 0.17 9.42 -4.10
CA SER A 27 0.62 9.14 -2.72
C SER A 27 2.00 9.74 -2.45
N ILE A 28 2.97 9.53 -3.35
CA ILE A 28 4.32 10.08 -3.21
C ILE A 28 4.28 11.62 -3.22
N VAL A 29 3.54 12.23 -4.16
CA VAL A 29 3.42 13.70 -4.24
C VAL A 29 2.77 14.26 -2.98
N MET A 30 1.69 13.64 -2.50
CA MET A 30 1.02 14.05 -1.27
C MET A 30 1.94 13.95 -0.07
N MET A 31 2.67 12.84 0.06
CA MET A 31 3.58 12.63 1.19
C MET A 31 4.74 13.64 1.19
N LEU A 32 5.27 13.99 0.01
CA LEU A 32 6.27 15.03 -0.13
C LEU A 32 5.71 16.42 0.22
N PHE A 33 4.45 16.69 -0.11
CA PHE A 33 3.77 17.93 0.26
C PHE A 33 3.57 18.02 1.79
N VAL A 34 3.10 16.95 2.43
CA VAL A 34 2.97 16.84 3.88
C VAL A 34 4.34 17.01 4.55
N ASN A 35 5.40 16.42 3.99
CA ASN A 35 6.76 16.61 4.49
C ASN A 35 7.25 18.05 4.40
N LYS A 36 6.87 18.78 3.34
CA LYS A 36 7.18 20.20 3.20
C LYS A 36 6.53 21.04 4.29
N LEU A 37 5.32 20.67 4.72
CA LEU A 37 4.61 21.34 5.81
C LEU A 37 5.19 20.99 7.19
N LEU A 38 5.63 19.74 7.38
CA LEU A 38 6.21 19.24 8.64
C LEU A 38 7.72 19.48 8.76
N HIS A 39 8.38 20.05 7.75
CA HIS A 39 9.84 20.20 7.66
C HIS A 39 10.63 18.91 7.97
N GLY A 40 10.11 17.75 7.53
CA GLY A 40 10.70 16.44 7.79
C GLY A 40 11.80 16.02 6.81
N ASP A 41 12.42 14.86 7.07
CA ASP A 41 13.42 14.26 6.18
C ASP A 41 12.75 13.75 4.89
N LYS A 42 13.23 14.25 3.74
CA LYS A 42 12.72 13.88 2.42
C LYS A 42 12.84 12.37 2.14
N ASN A 43 13.84 11.69 2.72
CA ASN A 43 14.00 10.25 2.55
C ASN A 43 12.86 9.48 3.21
N ILE A 44 12.49 9.84 4.44
CA ILE A 44 11.37 9.23 5.17
C ILE A 44 10.05 9.52 4.44
N ALA A 45 9.86 10.74 3.94
CA ALA A 45 8.67 11.09 3.17
C ALA A 45 8.54 10.29 1.87
N LEU A 46 9.65 10.05 1.18
CA LEU A 46 9.67 9.23 -0.04
C LEU A 46 9.33 7.76 0.29
N LEU A 47 9.95 7.21 1.33
CA LEU A 47 9.70 5.86 1.83
C LEU A 47 8.24 5.69 2.25
N LEU A 48 7.69 6.62 3.03
CA LEU A 48 6.27 6.62 3.39
C LEU A 48 5.37 6.75 2.16
N GLY A 49 5.70 7.64 1.21
CA GLY A 49 4.90 7.84 0.01
C GLY A 49 4.77 6.57 -0.84
N VAL A 50 5.88 5.85 -1.00
CA VAL A 50 5.92 4.55 -1.68
C VAL A 50 5.19 3.47 -0.86
N GLY A 51 5.44 3.42 0.45
CA GLY A 51 4.77 2.48 1.36
C GLY A 51 3.25 2.64 1.35
N THR A 52 2.76 3.87 1.50
CA THR A 52 1.33 4.17 1.44
C THR A 52 0.74 3.91 0.06
N GLY A 53 1.46 4.22 -1.03
CA GLY A 53 0.95 4.01 -2.39
C GLY A 53 0.83 2.54 -2.80
N VAL A 54 1.75 1.69 -2.36
CA VAL A 54 1.88 0.28 -2.84
C VAL A 54 1.34 -0.74 -1.84
N CYS A 55 0.96 -0.33 -0.63
CA CYS A 55 0.41 -1.18 0.46
C CYS A 55 1.45 -1.77 1.44
N GLY A 56 2.28 -0.92 2.04
CA GLY A 56 2.82 -1.14 3.38
C GLY A 56 4.33 -1.30 3.51
N ALA A 57 4.75 -1.88 4.64
CA ALA A 57 6.15 -2.03 5.04
C ALA A 57 7.02 -2.81 4.03
N ALA A 58 6.45 -3.80 3.33
CA ALA A 58 7.17 -4.59 2.34
C ALA A 58 7.64 -3.75 1.14
N ALA A 59 6.82 -2.78 0.70
CA ALA A 59 7.21 -1.87 -0.36
C ALA A 59 8.36 -0.95 0.07
N ILE A 60 8.32 -0.47 1.33
CA ILE A 60 9.40 0.33 1.92
C ILE A 60 10.70 -0.47 1.94
N ALA A 61 10.67 -1.71 2.44
CA ALA A 61 11.84 -2.58 2.49
C ALA A 61 12.43 -2.87 1.09
N ALA A 62 11.57 -3.02 0.08
CA ALA A 62 12.01 -3.27 -1.30
C ALA A 62 12.68 -2.05 -1.95
N VAL A 63 12.21 -0.83 -1.67
CA VAL A 63 12.76 0.40 -2.29
C VAL A 63 13.88 1.04 -1.48
N ALA A 64 13.98 0.76 -0.18
CA ALA A 64 15.06 1.26 0.68
C ALA A 64 16.48 1.08 0.10
N PRO A 65 16.89 -0.11 -0.39
CA PRO A 65 18.22 -0.28 -1.00
C PRO A 65 18.38 0.47 -2.32
N ILE A 66 17.30 0.68 -3.07
CA ILE A 66 17.30 1.39 -4.36
C ILE A 66 17.55 2.89 -4.15
N PHE A 67 16.94 3.47 -3.12
CA PHE A 67 17.13 4.88 -2.75
C PHE A 67 18.36 5.12 -1.87
N LYS A 68 19.15 4.07 -1.56
CA LYS A 68 20.28 4.13 -0.62
C LYS A 68 19.88 4.75 0.73
N SER A 69 18.67 4.45 1.18
CA SER A 69 18.12 4.94 2.44
C SER A 69 18.91 4.39 3.62
N ARG A 70 19.10 5.20 4.66
CA ARG A 70 19.75 4.74 5.89
C ARG A 70 18.83 3.72 6.58
N GLU A 71 19.37 2.65 7.14
CA GLU A 71 18.57 1.62 7.83
C GLU A 71 17.65 2.21 8.91
N LYS A 72 18.14 3.23 9.64
CA LYS A 72 17.33 3.97 10.61
C LYS A 72 16.08 4.61 9.99
N ASP A 73 16.18 5.19 8.80
CA ASP A 73 15.08 5.91 8.15
C ASP A 73 14.04 4.90 7.63
N THR A 74 14.51 3.75 7.12
CA THR A 74 13.67 2.62 6.72
C THR A 74 12.90 2.05 7.92
N ALA A 75 13.58 1.80 9.04
CA ALA A 75 12.96 1.28 10.26
C ALA A 75 11.93 2.25 10.84
N ILE A 76 12.26 3.56 10.89
CA ILE A 76 11.33 4.61 11.31
C ILE A 76 10.10 4.64 10.40
N SER A 77 10.31 4.57 9.08
CA SER A 77 9.22 4.61 8.09
C SER A 77 8.27 3.41 8.25
N ILE A 78 8.82 2.21 8.41
CA ILE A 78 8.04 0.99 8.67
C ILE A 78 7.27 1.10 9.98
N GLY A 79 7.92 1.57 11.04
CA GLY A 79 7.30 1.75 12.35
C GLY A 79 6.12 2.73 12.31
N ILE A 80 6.27 3.86 11.62
CA ILE A 80 5.20 4.86 11.47
C ILE A 80 4.00 4.26 10.73
N ILE A 81 4.22 3.55 9.62
CA ILE A 81 3.12 2.91 8.88
C ILE A 81 2.41 1.86 9.74
N ALA A 82 3.17 1.02 10.45
CA ALA A 82 2.59 -0.01 11.31
C ALA A 82 1.76 0.59 12.46
N LEU A 83 2.24 1.68 13.08
CA LEU A 83 1.52 2.39 14.13
C LEU A 83 0.22 3.00 13.60
N ILE A 84 0.29 3.73 12.49
CA ILE A 84 -0.90 4.34 11.86
C ILE A 84 -1.91 3.27 11.46
N GLY A 85 -1.44 2.17 10.85
CA GLY A 85 -2.31 1.05 10.46
C GLY A 85 -2.99 0.39 11.65
N THR A 86 -2.28 0.27 12.79
CA THR A 86 -2.85 -0.28 14.03
C THR A 86 -3.92 0.64 14.60
N ILE A 87 -3.65 1.96 14.67
CA ILE A 87 -4.63 2.95 15.12
C ILE A 87 -5.88 2.91 14.23
N PHE A 88 -5.69 2.90 12.91
CA PHE A 88 -6.80 2.80 11.96
C PHE A 88 -7.58 1.50 12.12
N SER A 89 -6.92 0.36 12.30
CA SER A 89 -7.58 -0.93 12.53
C SER A 89 -8.46 -0.88 13.77
N LEU A 90 -7.97 -0.29 14.87
CA LEU A 90 -8.75 -0.14 16.10
C LEU A 90 -9.95 0.79 15.92
N ILE A 91 -9.77 1.90 15.20
CA ILE A 91 -10.87 2.81 14.86
C ILE A 91 -11.93 2.09 14.02
N TYR A 92 -11.53 1.30 13.01
CA TYR A 92 -12.46 0.53 12.18
C TYR A 92 -13.24 -0.51 12.99
N THR A 93 -12.56 -1.22 13.90
CA THR A 93 -13.21 -2.15 14.83
C THR A 93 -14.20 -1.43 15.75
N ALA A 94 -13.85 -0.25 16.28
CA ALA A 94 -14.75 0.55 17.11
C ALA A 94 -15.96 1.07 16.33
N ILE A 95 -15.76 1.52 15.08
CA ILE A 95 -16.86 1.96 14.21
C ILE A 95 -17.82 0.81 13.95
N TYR A 96 -17.33 -0.40 13.67
CA TYR A 96 -18.20 -1.57 13.48
C TYR A 96 -18.96 -1.97 14.74
N ALA A 97 -18.35 -1.80 15.92
CA ALA A 97 -19.03 -2.06 17.18
C ALA A 97 -20.16 -1.06 17.46
N ILE A 98 -20.03 0.20 17.01
CA ILE A 98 -21.00 1.28 17.24
C ILE A 98 -22.07 1.33 16.13
N PHE A 99 -21.67 1.10 14.88
CA PHE A 99 -22.53 1.04 13.71
C PHE A 99 -22.73 -0.42 13.29
N SER A 100 -23.95 -0.93 13.45
CA SER A 100 -24.37 -2.28 13.05
C SER A 100 -24.43 -2.44 11.51
N MET A 101 -23.32 -2.18 10.81
CA MET A 101 -23.21 -2.29 9.37
C MET A 101 -23.31 -3.75 8.92
N THR A 102 -23.87 -3.97 7.74
CA THR A 102 -23.90 -5.29 7.11
C THR A 102 -22.47 -5.78 6.84
N THR A 103 -22.21 -7.05 7.14
CA THR A 103 -20.91 -7.74 6.96
C THR A 103 -20.29 -7.53 5.57
N ASN A 104 -21.10 -7.49 4.51
CA ASN A 104 -20.62 -7.24 3.15
C ASN A 104 -20.03 -5.83 2.97
N VAL A 105 -20.70 -4.81 3.50
CA VAL A 105 -20.26 -3.41 3.38
C VAL A 105 -19.02 -3.20 4.22
N TYR A 106 -19.03 -3.70 5.45
CA TYR A 106 -17.87 -3.60 6.35
C TYR A 106 -16.64 -4.37 5.81
N GLY A 107 -16.85 -5.56 5.26
CA GLY A 107 -15.79 -6.35 4.62
C GLY A 107 -15.17 -5.61 3.43
N ALA A 108 -16.00 -5.10 2.51
CA ALA A 108 -15.50 -4.33 1.37
C ALA A 108 -14.76 -3.06 1.81
N TRP A 109 -15.30 -2.35 2.80
CA TRP A 109 -14.75 -1.08 3.25
C TRP A 109 -13.42 -1.24 4.01
N SER A 110 -13.33 -2.21 4.91
CA SER A 110 -12.08 -2.54 5.63
C SER A 110 -11.00 -3.07 4.68
N GLY A 111 -11.36 -3.92 3.70
CA GLY A 111 -10.43 -4.48 2.72
C GLY A 111 -9.83 -3.45 1.75
N VAL A 112 -10.59 -2.41 1.39
CA VAL A 112 -10.11 -1.33 0.51
C VAL A 112 -9.31 -0.28 1.26
N SER A 113 -9.68 0.02 2.50
CA SER A 113 -9.13 1.15 3.26
C SER A 113 -7.85 0.80 4.04
N LEU A 114 -7.75 -0.43 4.54
CA LEU A 114 -6.60 -0.85 5.33
C LEU A 114 -5.42 -1.21 4.43
N HIS A 115 -4.26 -0.66 4.75
CA HIS A 115 -3.07 -0.75 3.91
C HIS A 115 -2.31 -2.07 4.08
N GLU A 116 -2.47 -2.80 5.19
CA GLU A 116 -1.79 -4.08 5.44
C GLU A 116 -2.75 -5.24 5.65
N ILE A 117 -2.34 -6.43 5.19
CA ILE A 117 -3.14 -7.66 5.31
C ILE A 117 -3.39 -8.00 6.79
N ALA A 118 -2.40 -7.79 7.66
CA ALA A 118 -2.53 -8.06 9.09
C ALA A 118 -3.67 -7.24 9.73
N HIS A 119 -3.77 -5.95 9.41
CA HIS A 119 -4.86 -5.09 9.90
C HIS A 119 -6.21 -5.46 9.28
N VAL A 120 -6.24 -5.84 8.00
CA VAL A 120 -7.47 -6.33 7.33
C VAL A 120 -7.99 -7.60 8.01
N VAL A 121 -7.11 -8.54 8.35
CA VAL A 121 -7.50 -9.78 9.04
C VAL A 121 -8.03 -9.47 10.44
N LEU A 122 -7.39 -8.56 11.17
CA LEU A 122 -7.86 -8.11 12.48
C LEU A 122 -9.25 -7.46 12.39
N ALA A 123 -9.42 -6.42 11.57
CA ALA A 123 -10.68 -5.69 11.45
C ALA A 123 -11.80 -6.56 10.84
N GLY A 124 -11.50 -7.31 9.77
CA GLY A 124 -12.44 -8.20 9.10
C GLY A 124 -12.84 -9.41 9.94
N GLY A 125 -11.92 -9.92 10.78
CA GLY A 125 -12.20 -11.01 11.72
C GLY A 125 -13.25 -10.64 12.77
N PHE A 126 -13.23 -9.39 13.24
CA PHE A 126 -14.28 -8.83 14.11
C PHE A 126 -15.66 -8.78 13.43
N GLY A 127 -15.70 -8.62 12.11
CA GLY A 127 -16.93 -8.64 11.30
C GLY A 127 -17.46 -10.03 10.98
N GLY A 128 -16.79 -11.10 11.43
CA GLY A 128 -17.17 -12.49 11.12
C GLY A 128 -16.53 -13.02 9.83
N SER A 129 -16.71 -14.33 9.61
CA SER A 129 -15.99 -15.09 8.58
C SER A 129 -16.30 -14.63 7.14
N ASP A 130 -17.51 -14.15 6.86
CA ASP A 130 -17.87 -13.65 5.53
C ASP A 130 -17.37 -12.23 5.25
N ALA A 131 -17.35 -11.35 6.27
CA ALA A 131 -16.73 -10.03 6.15
C ALA A 131 -15.23 -10.15 5.90
N LEU A 132 -14.55 -11.04 6.63
CA LEU A 132 -13.12 -11.34 6.45
C LEU A 132 -12.81 -11.83 5.05
N LYS A 133 -13.62 -12.74 4.48
CA LYS A 133 -13.42 -13.23 3.10
C LYS A 133 -13.53 -12.09 2.09
N ILE A 134 -14.53 -11.21 2.23
CA ILE A 134 -14.73 -10.07 1.31
C ILE A 134 -13.58 -9.07 1.45
N ALA A 135 -13.17 -8.77 2.68
CA ALA A 135 -12.07 -7.86 2.96
C ALA A 135 -10.73 -8.36 2.38
N LEU A 136 -10.44 -9.64 2.60
CA LEU A 136 -9.26 -10.29 2.02
C LEU A 136 -9.31 -10.35 0.50
N LEU A 137 -10.48 -10.62 -0.10
CA LEU A 137 -10.62 -10.61 -1.56
C LEU A 137 -10.32 -9.22 -2.15
N GLY A 138 -10.87 -8.16 -1.56
CA GLY A 138 -10.57 -6.78 -1.99
C GLY A 138 -9.09 -6.43 -1.83
N LYS A 139 -8.49 -6.82 -0.70
CA LYS A 139 -7.07 -6.51 -0.43
C LYS A 139 -6.12 -7.30 -1.33
N LEU A 140 -6.30 -8.62 -1.41
CA LEU A 140 -5.44 -9.50 -2.19
C LEU A 140 -5.59 -9.24 -3.69
N GLY A 141 -6.78 -8.88 -4.18
CA GLY A 141 -6.97 -8.47 -5.57
C GLY A 141 -6.08 -7.30 -5.97
N ARG A 142 -5.99 -6.26 -5.12
CA ARG A 142 -5.09 -5.12 -5.35
C ARG A 142 -3.62 -5.50 -5.20
N VAL A 143 -3.26 -6.29 -4.18
CA VAL A 143 -1.87 -6.74 -4.00
C VAL A 143 -1.40 -7.54 -5.22
N PHE A 144 -2.23 -8.43 -5.76
CA PHE A 144 -1.87 -9.25 -6.92
C PHE A 144 -1.63 -8.41 -8.19
N LEU A 145 -2.39 -7.32 -8.36
CA LEU A 145 -2.21 -6.33 -9.43
C LEU A 145 -1.01 -5.42 -9.20
N LEU A 146 -0.69 -5.12 -7.94
CA LEU A 146 0.46 -4.30 -7.57
C LEU A 146 1.78 -5.05 -7.72
N ILE A 147 1.85 -6.36 -7.49
CA ILE A 147 3.08 -7.17 -7.66
C ILE A 147 3.81 -6.89 -8.99
N PRO A 148 3.17 -7.01 -10.18
CA PRO A 148 3.83 -6.71 -11.45
C PRO A 148 4.20 -5.22 -11.57
N LEU A 149 3.39 -4.31 -11.03
CA LEU A 149 3.72 -2.89 -11.00
C LEU A 149 4.97 -2.59 -10.18
N THR A 150 5.10 -3.16 -8.99
CA THR A 150 6.26 -2.96 -8.13
C THR A 150 7.51 -3.49 -8.80
N ILE A 151 7.43 -4.64 -9.49
CA ILE A 151 8.54 -5.17 -10.28
C ILE A 151 8.93 -4.18 -11.39
N VAL A 152 7.96 -3.63 -12.13
CA VAL A 152 8.21 -2.64 -13.19
C VAL A 152 8.80 -1.35 -12.64
N LEU A 153 8.27 -0.81 -11.54
CA LEU A 153 8.79 0.39 -10.89
C LEU A 153 10.22 0.18 -10.38
N ILE A 154 10.50 -0.97 -9.74
CA ILE A 154 11.84 -1.36 -9.30
C ILE A 154 12.78 -1.43 -10.51
N LEU A 155 12.36 -2.04 -11.62
CA LEU A 155 13.15 -2.13 -12.85
C LEU A 155 13.44 -0.74 -13.44
N ILE A 156 12.42 0.11 -13.61
CA ILE A 156 12.58 1.47 -14.16
C ILE A 156 13.51 2.31 -13.26
N MET A 157 13.34 2.25 -11.94
CA MET A 157 14.21 2.95 -10.99
C MET A 157 15.65 2.42 -11.04
N ARG A 158 15.84 1.10 -11.20
CA ARG A 158 17.17 0.49 -11.38
C ARG A 158 17.84 0.95 -12.69
N PHE A 159 17.09 1.03 -13.79
CA PHE A 159 17.61 1.55 -15.06
C PHE A 159 18.03 3.01 -14.96
N ARG A 160 17.23 3.87 -14.30
CA ARG A 160 17.55 5.29 -14.13
C ARG A 160 18.73 5.54 -13.17
N SER A 161 18.92 4.67 -12.17
CA SER A 161 20.10 4.73 -11.29
C SER A 161 21.38 4.24 -11.99
N SER A 162 21.28 3.38 -13.00
CA SER A 162 22.44 2.94 -13.80
C SER A 162 22.91 4.03 -14.77
N GLU A 163 22.00 4.86 -15.28
CA GLU A 163 22.32 5.97 -16.20
C GLU A 163 23.10 7.10 -15.51
N SER A 164 22.82 7.35 -14.22
CA SER A 164 23.59 8.31 -13.41
C SER A 164 25.05 7.87 -13.15
N SER A 165 25.38 6.59 -13.30
CA SER A 165 26.75 6.08 -13.12
C SER A 165 27.55 6.05 -14.43
N SER A 166 26.92 6.25 -15.60
CA SER A 166 27.57 6.23 -16.91
C SER A 166 27.98 7.61 -17.43
N LYS A 167 27.50 8.70 -16.81
CA LYS A 167 27.78 10.08 -17.26
C LYS A 167 28.89 10.79 -16.46
N GLY A 168 29.62 10.05 -15.62
CA GLY A 168 30.72 10.54 -14.81
C GLY A 168 32.05 9.81 -15.07
N ARG A 169 32.23 9.27 -16.28
CA ARG A 169 33.52 8.79 -16.78
C ARG A 169 34.03 9.73 -17.85
#